data_AF-A0AAP4FXC1-F1
#
_entry.id   AF-A0AAP4FXC1-F1
#
_cell.length_a   1.000
_cell.length_b   1.000
_cell.length_c   1.000
_cell.angle_alpha   90.00
_cell.angle_beta   90.00
_cell.angle_gamma   90.00
#
_symmetry.space_group_name_H-M   'P 1'
#
loop_
_entity.id
_entity.type
_entity.pdbx_description
1 polymer ?
#
loop_
_entity_poly.entity_id
_entity_poly.type
_entity_poly.pdbx_seq_one_letter_code
_entity_poly.pdbx_strand_id
1 'polypeptide(L)'
;MNSLLLLLNESASAQGYDSSRIIRCVETSSLLIKGVEETVVLPGENISPLCRAILACANLDMASSILLTTQSISNSNLAIKGNEPKQGLIDNDSGWLFFPTLETFRQCAMDAIRVHDPQKGVPSLKNCWCQAILSGLVAG
;
A
#
# COMPACT_ATOMS: atom_id res chain seq x y z
N MET A 1 13.18 -1.53 13.50
CA MET A 1 12.59 -0.76 12.39
C MET A 1 11.10 -0.96 12.47
N ASN A 2 10.32 0.12 12.54
CA ASN A 2 8.86 0.00 12.54
C ASN A 2 8.42 -0.36 11.12
N SER A 3 7.72 -1.48 10.98
CA SER A 3 7.12 -1.94 9.72
C SER A 3 5.61 -1.73 9.79
N LEU A 4 5.07 -1.22 8.68
CA LEU A 4 3.64 -1.00 8.49
C LEU A 4 3.13 -1.95 7.41
N LEU A 5 2.03 -2.63 7.70
CA LEU A 5 1.24 -3.34 6.71
C LEU A 5 -0.07 -2.60 6.50
N LEU A 6 -0.40 -2.31 5.25
CA LEU A 6 -1.64 -1.68 4.85
C LEU A 6 -2.47 -2.61 3.97
N LEU A 7 -3.63 -3.01 4.49
CA LEU A 7 -4.62 -3.81 3.80
C LEU A 7 -5.61 -2.88 3.08
N LEU A 8 -5.54 -2.83 1.75
CA LEU A 8 -6.32 -1.90 0.92
C LEU A 8 -7.68 -2.46 0.48
N ASN A 9 -7.86 -3.77 0.64
CA ASN A 9 -9.09 -4.48 0.31
C ASN A 9 -9.74 -4.99 1.59
N GLU A 10 -11.05 -4.84 1.71
CA GLU A 10 -11.82 -5.29 2.87
C GLU A 10 -11.64 -6.81 3.07
N SER A 11 -11.58 -7.59 2.00
CA SER A 11 -11.46 -9.04 2.10
C SER A 11 -10.04 -9.52 2.43
N ALA A 12 -9.04 -8.63 2.44
CA ALA A 12 -7.66 -8.99 2.71
C ALA A 12 -7.45 -9.29 4.20
N SER A 13 -6.72 -10.37 4.49
CA SER A 13 -6.28 -10.73 5.84
C SER A 13 -4.75 -10.72 5.96
N ALA A 14 -4.25 -10.54 7.18
CA ALA A 14 -2.82 -10.52 7.50
C ALA A 14 -2.44 -11.65 8.47
N GLN A 15 -3.15 -12.78 8.44
CA GLN A 15 -2.91 -13.86 9.40
C GLN A 15 -1.49 -14.41 9.27
N GLY A 16 -0.70 -14.29 10.35
CA GLY A 16 0.67 -14.79 10.41
C GLY A 16 1.74 -13.86 9.80
N TYR A 17 1.39 -12.63 9.42
CA TYR A 17 2.37 -11.62 9.03
C TYR A 17 2.88 -10.85 10.26
N ASP A 18 4.19 -10.81 10.43
CA ASP A 18 4.85 -10.11 11.55
C ASP A 18 5.13 -8.65 11.15
N SER A 19 4.15 -7.77 11.43
CA SER A 19 4.26 -6.32 11.24
C SER A 19 4.23 -5.62 12.60
N SER A 20 4.94 -4.50 12.71
CA SER A 20 4.86 -3.65 13.91
C SER A 20 3.50 -2.97 14.03
N ARG A 21 2.85 -2.73 12.88
CA ARG A 21 1.53 -2.10 12.79
C ARG A 21 0.76 -2.61 11.59
N ILE A 22 -0.54 -2.86 11.76
CA ILE A 22 -1.44 -3.31 10.69
C ILE A 22 -2.62 -2.34 10.60
N ILE A 23 -2.73 -1.66 9.46
CA ILE A 23 -3.83 -0.76 9.14
C ILE A 23 -4.70 -1.39 8.07
N ARG A 24 -6.02 -1.29 8.21
CA ARG A 24 -6.98 -1.76 7.21
C ARG A 24 -7.85 -0.62 6.71
N CYS A 25 -8.00 -0.53 5.39
CA CYS A 25 -8.93 0.38 4.74
C CYS A 25 -10.27 -0.31 4.54
N VAL A 26 -11.37 0.33 4.95
CA VAL A 26 -12.74 -0.17 4.78
C VAL A 26 -13.65 0.94 4.26
N GLU A 27 -14.61 0.59 3.41
CA GLU A 27 -15.61 1.49 2.83
C GLU A 27 -16.78 1.72 3.79
N THR A 28 -17.11 0.71 4.60
CA THR A 28 -18.12 0.82 5.66
C THR A 28 -17.52 0.48 7.01
N SER A 29 -18.14 0.98 8.08
CA SER A 29 -17.83 0.65 9.47
C SER A 29 -18.08 -0.84 9.75
N SER A 30 -17.24 -1.70 9.19
CA SER A 30 -17.39 -3.15 9.24
C SER A 30 -16.56 -3.74 10.38
N LEU A 31 -17.01 -4.93 10.79
CA LEU A 31 -16.64 -5.68 11.99
C LEU A 31 -15.13 -5.60 12.34
N LEU A 32 -14.86 -5.40 13.63
CA LEU A 32 -13.53 -5.53 14.23
C LEU A 32 -12.93 -6.90 13.87
N ILE A 33 -11.90 -6.89 13.02
CA ILE A 33 -11.14 -8.10 12.71
C ILE A 33 -10.02 -8.25 13.72
N LYS A 34 -9.92 -9.44 14.31
CA LYS A 34 -8.86 -9.79 15.27
C LYS A 34 -7.49 -9.67 14.60
N GLY A 35 -6.59 -8.88 15.21
CA GLY A 35 -5.21 -8.68 14.73
C GLY A 35 -4.98 -7.47 13.83
N VAL A 36 -5.99 -6.60 13.65
CA VAL A 36 -5.82 -5.26 13.05
C VAL A 36 -5.69 -4.23 14.17
N GLU A 37 -4.70 -3.35 14.08
CA GLU A 37 -4.48 -2.31 15.09
C GLU A 37 -5.31 -1.06 14.82
N GLU A 38 -5.51 -0.72 13.54
CA GLU A 38 -6.24 0.47 13.13
C GLU A 38 -7.07 0.23 11.87
N THR A 39 -8.25 0.85 11.84
CA THR A 39 -9.16 0.81 10.71
C THR A 39 -9.39 2.24 10.20
N VAL A 40 -9.10 2.46 8.92
CA VAL A 40 -9.36 3.72 8.23
C VAL A 40 -10.65 3.58 7.43
N VAL A 41 -11.65 4.38 7.78
CA VAL A 41 -12.93 4.45 7.05
C VAL A 41 -12.77 5.40 5.87
N LEU A 42 -13.06 4.90 4.68
CA LEU A 42 -12.93 5.64 3.43
C LEU A 42 -14.15 6.56 3.22
N PRO A 43 -13.97 7.76 2.63
CA PRO A 43 -15.03 8.76 2.51
C PRO A 43 -16.08 8.45 1.42
N GLY A 44 -15.96 7.34 0.69
CA GLY A 44 -16.88 6.96 -0.37
C GLY A 44 -16.53 5.64 -1.06
N GLU A 45 -17.44 5.21 -1.92
CA GLU A 45 -17.28 4.02 -2.76
C GLU A 45 -16.36 4.31 -3.96
N ASN A 46 -15.75 3.27 -4.55
CA ASN A 46 -14.93 3.35 -5.77
C ASN A 46 -13.61 4.16 -5.67
N ILE A 47 -13.05 4.32 -4.48
CA ILE A 47 -11.70 4.90 -4.32
C ILE A 47 -10.66 3.88 -4.79
N SER A 48 -9.74 4.28 -5.67
CA SER A 48 -8.68 3.37 -6.16
C SER A 48 -7.75 2.92 -5.01
N PRO A 49 -7.16 1.71 -5.08
CA PRO A 49 -6.25 1.24 -4.04
C PRO A 49 -5.09 2.18 -3.75
N LEU A 50 -4.53 2.86 -4.76
CA LEU A 50 -3.51 3.89 -4.55
C LEU A 50 -4.04 5.05 -3.69
N CYS A 51 -5.23 5.56 -3.97
CA CYS A 51 -5.84 6.63 -3.19
C CYS A 51 -6.17 6.19 -1.76
N ARG A 52 -6.66 4.94 -1.57
CA ARG A 52 -6.84 4.35 -0.22
C ARG A 52 -5.54 4.35 0.56
N ALA A 53 -4.45 3.96 -0.11
CA ALA A 53 -3.13 3.89 0.50
C ALA A 53 -2.66 5.26 0.99
N ILE A 54 -2.80 6.29 0.16
CA ILE A 54 -2.42 7.67 0.49
C ILE A 54 -3.24 8.19 1.68
N LEU A 55 -4.56 7.97 1.67
CA LEU A 55 -5.46 8.41 2.75
C LEU A 55 -5.09 7.77 4.09
N ALA A 56 -4.89 6.46 4.11
CA ALA A 56 -4.55 5.74 5.34
C ALA A 56 -3.16 6.10 5.89
N CYS A 57 -2.27 6.60 5.04
CA CYS A 57 -0.91 6.97 5.41
C CYS A 57 -0.74 8.45 5.80
N ALA A 58 -1.78 9.27 5.69
CA ALA A 58 -1.65 10.74 5.75
C ALA A 58 -1.01 11.27 7.04
N ASN A 59 -1.20 10.57 8.17
CA ASN A 59 -0.75 10.98 9.51
C ASN A 59 0.29 10.03 10.13
N LEU A 60 0.94 9.19 9.30
CA LEU A 60 1.90 8.20 9.79
C LEU A 60 3.33 8.73 9.74
N ASP A 61 4.21 8.12 10.53
CA ASP A 61 5.63 8.43 10.55
C ASP A 61 6.30 8.08 9.22
N MET A 62 6.98 9.06 8.63
CA MET A 62 7.60 8.97 7.31
C MET A 62 8.77 7.97 7.26
N ALA A 63 9.41 7.70 8.40
CA ALA A 63 10.57 6.80 8.49
C ALA A 63 10.22 5.31 8.52
N SER A 64 8.94 4.95 8.68
CA SER A 64 8.51 3.54 8.75
C SER A 64 8.54 2.88 7.37
N SER A 65 8.93 1.62 7.28
CA SER A 65 8.77 0.86 6.04
C SER A 65 7.30 0.49 5.84
N ILE A 66 6.86 0.36 4.59
CA ILE A 66 5.46 0.09 4.26
C ILE A 66 5.32 -1.04 3.25
N LEU A 67 4.45 -2.00 3.58
CA LEU A 67 3.91 -3.01 2.68
C LEU A 67 2.43 -2.71 2.42
N LEU A 68 2.09 -2.45 1.16
CA LEU A 68 0.74 -2.27 0.66
C LEU A 68 0.28 -3.58 0.04
N THR A 69 -0.93 -4.05 0.34
CA THR A 69 -1.49 -5.23 -0.32
C THR A 69 -2.98 -5.08 -0.58
N THR A 70 -3.43 -5.54 -1.74
CA THR A 70 -4.86 -5.73 -2.06
C THR A 70 -5.31 -7.18 -1.90
N GLN A 71 -4.39 -8.08 -1.53
CA GLN A 71 -4.61 -9.51 -1.36
C GLN A 71 -4.35 -9.94 0.08
N SER A 72 -5.00 -11.03 0.49
CA SER A 72 -4.70 -11.69 1.76
C SER A 72 -3.26 -12.21 1.75
N ILE A 73 -2.53 -11.90 2.80
CA ILE A 73 -1.19 -12.43 3.06
C ILE A 73 -1.35 -13.57 4.06
N SER A 74 -1.16 -14.81 3.60
CA SER A 74 -1.37 -16.01 4.42
C SER A 74 -0.08 -16.79 4.70
N ASN A 75 1.11 -16.21 4.52
CA ASN A 75 2.38 -16.90 4.74
C ASN A 75 3.48 -15.94 5.23
N SER A 76 4.32 -16.46 6.13
CA SER A 76 5.60 -15.90 6.58
C SER A 76 6.66 -15.74 5.48
N ASN A 77 6.34 -16.08 4.22
CA ASN A 77 7.25 -16.09 3.08
C ASN A 77 7.30 -14.80 2.27
N LEU A 78 6.48 -13.78 2.58
CA LEU A 78 6.74 -12.41 2.13
C LEU A 78 7.89 -11.83 2.97
N ALA A 79 9.06 -12.48 2.87
CA ALA A 79 10.31 -12.05 3.47
C ALA A 79 10.85 -10.88 2.65
N ILE A 80 10.19 -9.74 2.76
CA ILE A 80 10.66 -8.52 2.12
C ILE A 80 11.87 -8.03 2.91
N LYS A 81 13.05 -8.50 2.48
CA LYS A 81 14.35 -8.08 3.00
C LYS A 81 14.97 -7.06 2.05
N GLY A 82 15.71 -6.10 2.60
CA GLY A 82 16.45 -5.10 1.84
C GLY A 82 15.86 -3.69 1.95
N ASN A 83 16.59 -2.72 1.40
CA ASN A 83 16.30 -1.29 1.54
C ASN A 83 15.83 -0.67 0.22
N GLU A 84 15.29 -1.49 -0.69
CA GLU A 84 14.83 -1.08 -2.01
C GLU A 84 13.34 -1.37 -2.16
N PRO A 85 12.58 -0.55 -2.93
CA PRO A 85 11.20 -0.85 -3.26
C PRO A 85 11.07 -2.19 -3.99
N LYS A 86 9.99 -2.92 -3.73
CA LYS A 86 9.69 -4.20 -4.37
C LYS A 86 8.22 -4.29 -4.73
N GLN A 87 7.89 -5.11 -5.73
CA GLN A 87 6.51 -5.37 -6.10
C GLN A 87 6.22 -6.85 -6.32
N GLY A 88 4.96 -7.20 -6.16
CA GLY A 88 4.36 -8.41 -6.70
C GLY A 88 2.98 -8.11 -7.25
N LEU A 89 2.89 -7.10 -8.12
CA LEU A 89 1.66 -6.75 -8.82
C LEU A 89 1.34 -7.79 -9.91
N ILE A 90 0.09 -8.22 -9.95
CA ILE A 90 -0.47 -9.12 -10.96
C ILE A 90 -1.11 -8.31 -12.09
N ASP A 91 -1.76 -7.20 -11.75
CA ASP A 91 -2.36 -6.25 -12.68
C ASP A 91 -2.12 -4.80 -12.20
N ASN A 92 -2.96 -3.84 -12.62
CA ASN A 92 -2.80 -2.44 -12.25
C ASN A 92 -2.96 -2.18 -10.74
N ASP A 93 -3.83 -2.93 -10.06
CA ASP A 93 -4.26 -2.69 -8.68
C ASP A 93 -4.36 -3.97 -7.81
N SER A 94 -4.05 -5.14 -8.37
CA SER A 94 -4.00 -6.42 -7.66
C SER A 94 -2.56 -6.82 -7.34
N GLY A 95 -2.28 -7.10 -6.07
CA GLY A 95 -0.99 -7.60 -5.60
C GLY A 95 -0.47 -6.82 -4.40
N TRP A 96 0.86 -6.63 -4.34
CA TRP A 96 1.51 -5.89 -3.26
C TRP A 96 2.66 -5.00 -3.75
N LEU A 97 2.92 -3.94 -2.98
CA LEU A 97 4.06 -3.03 -3.12
C LEU A 97 4.74 -2.85 -1.77
N PHE A 98 6.07 -2.87 -1.77
CA PHE A 98 6.89 -2.54 -0.62
C PHE A 98 7.72 -1.31 -0.92
N PHE A 99 7.81 -0.42 0.07
CA PHE A 99 8.76 0.67 0.09
C PHE A 99 9.56 0.67 1.40
N PRO A 100 10.87 0.96 1.32
CA PRO A 100 11.74 0.97 2.50
C PRO A 100 11.36 2.09 3.48
N THR A 101 10.75 3.18 2.98
CA THR A 101 10.19 4.25 3.80
C THR A 101 8.84 4.70 3.25
N LEU A 102 7.98 5.18 4.14
CA LEU A 102 6.71 5.79 3.80
C LEU A 102 6.91 7.06 2.97
N GLU A 103 7.98 7.81 3.23
CA GLU A 103 8.39 8.97 2.43
C GLU A 103 8.58 8.61 0.96
N THR A 104 9.33 7.53 0.69
CA THR A 104 9.57 7.05 -0.69
C THR A 104 8.27 6.65 -1.37
N PHE A 105 7.40 5.91 -0.67
CA PHE A 105 6.07 5.58 -1.17
C PHE A 105 5.27 6.83 -1.51
N ARG A 106 5.19 7.79 -0.57
CA ARG A 106 4.41 9.02 -0.73
C ARG A 106 4.87 9.82 -1.93
N GLN A 107 6.19 9.97 -2.12
CA GLN A 107 6.74 10.66 -3.27
C GLN A 107 6.29 10.00 -4.58
N CYS A 108 6.48 8.68 -4.71
CA CYS A 108 6.08 7.93 -5.90
C CYS A 108 4.57 8.00 -6.16
N ALA A 109 3.76 7.91 -5.11
CA ALA A 109 2.31 7.99 -5.19
C ALA A 109 1.83 9.38 -5.66
N MET A 110 2.41 10.45 -5.10
CA MET A 110 2.08 11.82 -5.48
C MET A 110 2.51 12.14 -6.91
N ASP A 111 3.69 11.68 -7.32
CA ASP A 111 4.16 11.84 -8.69
C ASP A 111 3.29 11.07 -9.68
N ALA A 112 2.86 9.85 -9.33
CA ALA A 112 1.96 9.05 -10.14
C ALA A 112 0.64 9.77 -10.37
N ILE A 113 0.08 10.43 -9.35
CA ILE A 113 -1.12 11.25 -9.47
C ILE A 113 -0.86 12.49 -10.34
N ARG A 114 0.27 13.19 -10.13
CA ARG A 114 0.59 14.44 -10.83
C ARG A 114 0.70 14.25 -12.34
N VAL A 115 1.25 13.12 -12.78
CA VAL A 115 1.48 12.84 -14.21
C VAL A 115 0.39 11.98 -14.84
N HIS A 116 -0.62 11.57 -14.06
CA HIS A 116 -1.71 10.74 -14.55
C HIS A 116 -2.60 11.50 -15.52
N ASP A 117 -2.97 10.85 -16.62
CA ASP A 117 -3.94 11.36 -17.59
C ASP A 117 -5.35 10.94 -17.14
N PRO A 118 -6.22 11.88 -16.71
CA PRO A 118 -7.57 11.56 -16.24
C PRO A 118 -8.44 10.86 -17.28
N GLN A 119 -8.15 11.01 -18.58
CA GLN A 119 -8.90 10.32 -19.64
C GLN A 119 -8.62 8.81 -19.68
N LYS A 120 -7.54 8.34 -19.04
CA LYS A 120 -7.14 6.93 -18.97
C LYS A 120 -7.66 6.20 -17.73
N GLY A 121 -8.59 6.80 -16.99
CA GLY A 121 -9.19 6.23 -15.79
C GLY A 121 -8.59 6.79 -14.51
N VAL A 122 -8.41 5.96 -13.49
CA VAL A 122 -7.91 6.36 -12.16
C VAL A 122 -6.43 5.99 -11.98
N PRO A 123 -5.66 6.75 -11.18
CA PRO A 123 -4.31 6.36 -10.79
C PRO A 123 -4.32 5.01 -10.04
N SER A 124 -3.44 4.12 -10.46
CA SER A 124 -3.32 2.75 -9.96
C SER A 124 -2.02 2.49 -9.20
N LEU A 125 -1.94 1.40 -8.45
CA LEU A 125 -0.71 0.96 -7.79
C LEU A 125 0.43 0.76 -8.80
N LYS A 126 0.14 0.28 -10.01
CA LYS A 126 1.13 0.16 -11.09
C LYS A 126 1.70 1.51 -11.52
N ASN A 127 0.89 2.58 -11.54
CA ASN A 127 1.41 3.92 -11.83
C ASN A 127 2.41 4.38 -10.76
N CYS A 128 2.12 4.11 -9.49
CA CYS A 128 3.04 4.38 -8.37
C CYS A 128 4.35 3.60 -8.52
N TRP A 129 4.27 2.30 -8.85
CA TRP A 129 5.46 1.49 -9.11
C TRP A 129 6.29 2.01 -10.28
N CYS A 130 5.64 2.44 -11.37
CA CYS A 130 6.37 3.06 -12.49
C CYS A 130 7.15 4.32 -12.06
N GLN A 131 6.64 5.12 -11.12
CA GLN A 131 7.41 6.25 -10.58
C GLN A 131 8.62 5.81 -9.77
N ALA A 132 8.53 4.70 -9.02
CA ALA A 132 9.69 4.14 -8.33
C ALA A 132 10.79 3.73 -9.33
N ILE A 133 10.42 3.13 -10.46
CA ILE A 133 11.34 2.80 -11.56
C ILE A 133 11.95 4.07 -12.16
N LEU A 134 11.13 5.04 -12.54
CA LEU A 134 11.58 6.27 -13.20
C LEU A 134 12.49 7.13 -12.30
N SER A 135 12.30 7.04 -10.99
CA SER A 135 13.12 7.75 -9.99
C SER A 135 14.46 7.05 -9.71
N GLY A 136 14.73 5.89 -10.33
CA GLY A 136 15.95 5.12 -10.09
C GLY A 136 16.04 4.49 -8.70
N LEU A 137 14.90 4.31 -8.03
CA LEU A 137 14.84 3.77 -6.66
C LEU A 137 14.95 2.24 -6.62
N VAL A 138 14.81 1.59 -7.77
CA VAL A 138 14.93 0.14 -7.94
C VAL A 138 16.15 -0.19 -8.79
N ALA A 139 16.93 -1.17 -8.34
CA ALA A 139 17.95 -1.79 -9.17
C ALA A 139 17.26 -2.60 -10.29
N GLY A 140 17.66 -2.35 -11.54
CA GLY A 140 17.18 -3.06 -12.72
C GLY A 140 17.69 -4.49 -12.81
#